data_AF-A0A9E0GQU7-F1
#
_entry.id   AF-A0A9E0GQU7-F1
#
_cell.length_a   1.000
_cell.length_b   1.000
_cell.length_c   1.000
_cell.angle_alpha   90.00
_cell.angle_beta   90.00
_cell.angle_gamma   90.00
#
_symmetry.space_group_name_H-M   'P 1'
#
loop_
_entity.id
_entity.type
_entity.pdbx_description
1 polymer ?
#
loop_
_entity_poly.entity_id
_entity_poly.type
_entity_poly.pdbx_seq_one_letter_code
_entity_poly.pdbx_strand_id
1 'polypeptide(L)'
;MDSLDSFMEEMLADQGRKEGFLSDLLENLKTQPIPTLEQAKTGYTTMSNLHGVYYNYDTHEVTISYKVVPNLYADHTMRFPHFEVVLEGLIACRRNQRWANTK
;
A
#
# COMPACT_ATOMS: atom_id res chain seq x y z
N MET A 1 -5.95 -15.72 3.87
CA MET A 1 -5.85 -14.45 3.15
C MET A 1 -5.82 -13.36 4.19
N ASP A 2 -4.72 -12.63 4.26
CA ASP A 2 -4.58 -11.46 5.13
C ASP A 2 -4.71 -10.16 4.34
N SER A 3 -4.63 -9.02 5.02
CA SER A 3 -4.74 -7.71 4.39
C SER A 3 -3.58 -7.40 3.42
N LEU A 4 -2.41 -8.05 3.57
CA LEU A 4 -1.32 -7.89 2.61
C LEU A 4 -1.63 -8.63 1.31
N ASP A 5 -2.13 -9.87 1.39
CA ASP A 5 -2.57 -10.64 0.22
C ASP A 5 -3.61 -9.86 -0.60
N SER A 6 -4.65 -9.35 0.07
CA SER A 6 -5.71 -8.58 -0.60
C SER A 6 -5.21 -7.25 -1.14
N PHE A 7 -4.27 -6.59 -0.45
CA PHE A 7 -3.63 -5.38 -0.94
C PHE A 7 -2.86 -5.64 -2.22
N MET A 8 -2.05 -6.70 -2.28
CA MET A 8 -1.30 -7.06 -3.49
C MET A 8 -2.23 -7.35 -4.66
N GLU A 9 -3.33 -8.07 -4.45
CA GLU A 9 -4.35 -8.29 -5.49
C GLU A 9 -4.96 -6.97 -5.99
N GLU A 10 -5.32 -6.06 -5.07
CA GLU A 10 -5.84 -4.74 -5.45
C GLU A 10 -4.81 -3.94 -6.27
N MET A 11 -3.54 -4.03 -5.89
CA MET A 11 -2.45 -3.31 -6.56
C MET A 11 -2.09 -3.91 -7.92
N LEU A 12 -2.33 -5.20 -8.14
CA LEU A 12 -2.10 -5.89 -9.42
C LEU A 12 -3.32 -5.87 -10.35
N ALA A 13 -4.51 -5.48 -9.87
CA ALA A 13 -5.70 -5.35 -10.70
C ALA A 13 -5.52 -4.32 -11.83
N ASP A 14 -6.12 -4.57 -13.00
CA ASP A 14 -6.00 -3.70 -14.19
C ASP A 14 -6.70 -2.34 -14.06
N GLN A 15 -7.35 -2.06 -12.93
CA GLN A 15 -8.13 -0.84 -12.73
C GLN A 15 -7.34 0.31 -12.09
N GLY A 16 -7.39 1.48 -12.74
CA GLY A 16 -6.93 2.75 -12.17
C GLY A 16 -5.41 2.97 -12.23
N ARG A 17 -4.96 4.11 -11.68
CA ARG A 17 -3.54 4.53 -11.68
C ARG A 17 -2.78 3.92 -10.49
N LYS A 18 -2.67 2.59 -10.42
CA LYS A 18 -2.01 1.89 -9.30
C LYS A 18 -0.48 2.08 -9.28
N GLU A 19 0.17 2.18 -10.44
CA GLU A 19 1.63 2.42 -10.51
C GLU A 19 2.02 3.77 -9.88
N GLY A 20 1.24 4.83 -10.17
CA GLY A 20 1.43 6.15 -9.56
C GLY A 20 1.20 6.10 -8.06
N PHE A 21 0.08 5.51 -7.62
CA PHE A 21 -0.21 5.32 -6.20
C PHE A 21 0.91 4.59 -5.44
N LEU A 22 1.44 3.50 -5.99
CA LEU A 22 2.54 2.74 -5.37
C LEU A 22 3.83 3.57 -5.26
N SER A 23 4.12 4.37 -6.29
CA SER A 23 5.31 5.23 -6.32
C SER A 23 5.21 6.34 -5.28
N ASP A 24 4.05 7.02 -5.25
CA ASP A 24 3.76 8.08 -4.28
C ASP A 24 3.76 7.52 -2.84
N LEU A 25 3.20 6.33 -2.63
CA LEU A 25 3.22 5.63 -1.35
C LEU A 25 4.65 5.36 -0.89
N LEU A 26 5.48 4.80 -1.77
CA LEU A 26 6.88 4.50 -1.44
C LEU A 26 7.67 5.77 -1.10
N GLU A 27 7.51 6.83 -1.88
CA GLU A 27 8.17 8.12 -1.64
C GLU A 27 7.73 8.74 -0.31
N ASN A 28 6.42 8.72 -0.02
CA ASN A 28 5.87 9.27 1.22
C ASN A 28 6.41 8.53 2.46
N LEU A 29 6.49 7.19 2.41
CA LEU A 29 7.02 6.42 3.54
C LEU A 29 8.52 6.69 3.79
N LYS A 30 9.29 6.98 2.74
CA LYS A 30 10.72 7.33 2.84
C LYS A 30 10.94 8.73 3.40
N THR A 31 10.11 9.69 3.00
CA THR A 31 10.33 11.12 3.27
C THR A 31 9.66 11.61 4.54
N GLN A 32 8.77 10.82 5.15
CA GLN A 32 8.07 11.12 6.39
C GLN A 32 7.41 12.52 6.37
N PRO A 33 6.48 12.79 5.44
CA PRO A 33 5.84 14.09 5.36
C PRO A 33 5.04 14.41 6.62
N ILE A 34 4.88 15.71 6.90
CA ILE A 34 4.06 16.21 8.01
C ILE A 34 2.65 15.59 7.91
N PRO A 35 2.11 15.04 9.01
CA PRO A 35 0.78 14.43 8.99
C PRO A 35 -0.31 15.39 8.48
N THR A 36 -1.11 14.93 7.52
CA THR A 36 -2.24 15.69 6.98
C THR A 36 -3.47 15.57 7.88
N LEU A 37 -4.43 16.50 7.72
CA LEU A 37 -5.71 16.43 8.43
C LEU A 37 -6.47 15.12 8.14
N GLU A 38 -6.34 14.59 6.92
CA GLU A 38 -6.98 13.34 6.53
C GLU A 38 -6.36 12.14 7.24
N GLN A 39 -5.03 12.11 7.36
CA GLN A 39 -4.32 11.08 8.11
C GLN A 39 -4.72 11.12 9.60
N ALA A 40 -4.87 12.32 10.18
CA ALA A 40 -5.34 12.48 11.56
C ALA A 40 -6.78 11.98 11.78
N LYS A 41 -7.66 12.12 10.77
CA LYS A 41 -9.06 11.66 10.84
C LYS A 41 -9.19 10.15 10.66
N THR A 42 -8.39 9.58 9.78
CA THR A 42 -8.53 8.17 9.35
C THR A 42 -7.62 7.23 10.11
N GLY A 43 -6.53 7.74 10.71
CA GLY A 43 -5.50 6.93 11.34
C GLY A 43 -4.54 6.26 10.35
N TYR A 44 -4.73 6.45 9.04
CA TYR A 44 -3.85 5.86 8.02
C TYR A 44 -2.88 6.90 7.47
N THR A 45 -1.66 6.48 7.18
CA THR A 45 -0.66 7.28 6.46
C THR A 45 -1.04 7.41 4.99
N THR A 46 -1.59 6.38 4.37
CA THR A 46 -2.22 6.47 3.05
C THR A 46 -3.38 5.49 2.94
N MET A 47 -4.20 5.63 1.90
CA MET A 47 -5.28 4.71 1.63
C MET A 47 -5.38 4.42 0.13
N SER A 48 -5.60 3.15 -0.19
CA SER A 48 -6.09 2.73 -1.50
C SER A 48 -7.62 2.66 -1.49
N ASN A 49 -8.22 2.01 -2.48
CA ASN A 49 -9.68 1.85 -2.51
C ASN A 49 -10.14 0.95 -1.36
N LEU A 50 -9.42 -0.15 -1.13
CA LEU A 50 -9.82 -1.20 -0.19
C LEU A 50 -9.00 -1.23 1.10
N HIS A 51 -7.81 -0.66 1.10
CA HIS A 51 -6.85 -0.79 2.20
C HIS A 51 -6.46 0.56 2.78
N GLY A 52 -6.24 0.58 4.09
CA GLY A 52 -5.48 1.61 4.76
C GLY A 52 -4.06 1.11 5.04
N VAL A 53 -3.09 2.01 4.94
CA VAL A 53 -1.69 1.75 5.28
C VAL A 53 -1.29 2.74 6.36
N TYR A 54 -0.92 2.22 7.52
CA TYR A 54 -0.40 2.99 8.65
C TYR A 54 1.09 2.73 8.80
N TYR A 55 1.89 3.77 8.96
CA TYR A 55 3.32 3.65 9.25
C TYR A 55 3.64 4.21 10.63
N ASN A 56 4.13 3.33 11.50
CA ASN A 56 4.69 3.70 12.79
C ASN A 56 6.15 4.12 12.60
N TYR A 57 6.41 5.42 12.64
CA TYR A 57 7.73 6.00 12.46
C TYR A 57 8.70 5.68 13.61
N ASP A 58 8.19 5.38 14.81
CA ASP A 58 9.04 5.03 15.96
C ASP A 58 9.58 3.61 15.80
N THR A 59 8.70 2.64 15.50
CA THR A 59 9.08 1.22 15.37
C THR A 59 9.53 0.83 13.95
N HIS A 60 9.35 1.73 12.98
CA HIS A 60 9.60 1.49 11.56
C HIS A 60 8.79 0.29 11.02
N GLU A 61 7.52 0.21 11.43
CA GLU A 61 6.59 -0.85 11.05
C GLU A 61 5.40 -0.29 10.28
N VAL A 62 5.05 -0.98 9.20
CA VAL A 62 3.89 -0.70 8.36
C VAL A 62 2.81 -1.71 8.71
N THR A 63 1.59 -1.22 8.95
CA THR A 63 0.39 -2.02 9.12
C THR A 63 -0.56 -1.77 7.96
N ILE A 64 -1.01 -2.85 7.34
CA ILE A 64 -1.96 -2.85 6.23
C ILE A 64 -3.27 -3.41 6.76
N SER A 65 -4.36 -2.67 6.59
CA SER A 65 -5.68 -3.03 7.10
C SER A 65 -6.72 -2.95 5.99
N TYR A 66 -7.62 -3.92 5.91
CA TYR A 66 -8.77 -3.86 5.01
C TYR A 66 -9.83 -2.90 5.58
N LYS A 67 -9.99 -1.72 4.98
CA LYS A 67 -10.77 -0.61 5.59
C LYS A 67 -12.27 -0.62 5.29
N VAL A 68 -12.72 -1.46 4.35
CA VAL A 68 -14.12 -1.42 3.86
C VAL A 68 -15.05 -2.21 4.76
N VAL A 69 -14.63 -3.41 5.18
CA VAL A 69 -15.39 -4.28 6.09
C VAL A 69 -14.49 -4.66 7.26
N PRO A 70 -14.80 -4.20 8.48
CA PRO A 70 -13.99 -4.50 9.66
C PRO A 70 -13.80 -6.01 9.84
N ASN A 71 -12.57 -6.43 10.14
CA ASN A 71 -12.19 -7.82 10.42
C ASN A 71 -12.45 -8.84 9.30
N LEU A 72 -12.71 -8.41 8.06
CA LEU A 72 -12.83 -9.34 6.93
C LEU A 72 -11.51 -10.05 6.64
N TYR A 73 -10.41 -9.30 6.67
CA TYR A 73 -9.05 -9.82 6.62
C TYR A 73 -8.28 -9.36 7.86
N ALA A 74 -7.41 -10.23 8.36
CA ALA A 74 -6.53 -9.86 9.46
C ALA A 74 -5.56 -8.76 9.00
N ASP A 75 -5.29 -7.79 9.86
CA ASP A 75 -4.28 -6.78 9.62
C ASP A 75 -2.90 -7.43 9.50
N HIS A 76 -2.07 -6.90 8.60
CA HIS A 76 -0.72 -7.38 8.38
C HIS A 76 0.28 -6.30 8.79
N THR A 77 1.14 -6.61 9.76
CA THR A 77 2.21 -5.71 10.20
C THR A 77 3.57 -6.27 9.81
N MET A 78 4.40 -5.45 9.19
CA MET A 78 5.78 -5.79 8.88
C MET A 78 6.71 -4.59 8.94
N ARG A 79 8.01 -4.83 9.06
CA ARG A 79 9.01 -3.77 9.00
C ARG A 79 9.02 -3.07 7.63
N PHE A 80 9.25 -1.76 7.64
CA PHE A 80 9.28 -0.94 6.42
C PHE A 80 10.23 -1.47 5.33
N PRO A 81 11.48 -1.93 5.62
CA PRO A 81 12.34 -2.49 4.58
C PRO A 81 11.73 -3.71 3.85
N HIS A 82 10.91 -4.52 4.52
CA HIS A 82 10.22 -5.63 3.87
C HIS A 82 9.08 -5.11 2.99
N PHE A 83 8.32 -4.13 3.49
CA PHE A 83 7.24 -3.53 2.73
C PHE A 83 7.75 -2.76 1.51
N GLU A 84 8.91 -2.13 1.60
CA GLU A 84 9.60 -1.50 0.48
C GLU A 84 9.86 -2.50 -0.66
N VAL A 85 10.36 -3.71 -0.35
CA VAL A 85 10.53 -4.77 -1.35
C VAL A 85 9.20 -5.16 -2.00
N VAL A 86 8.12 -5.23 -1.22
CA VAL A 86 6.78 -5.51 -1.74
C VAL A 86 6.34 -4.40 -2.71
N LEU A 87 6.46 -3.13 -2.34
CA LEU A 87 6.07 -2.00 -3.19
C LEU A 87 6.86 -1.95 -4.50
N GLU A 88 8.19 -2.08 -4.42
CA GLU A 88 9.07 -2.12 -5.60
C GLU A 88 8.75 -3.32 -6.51
N GLY A 89 8.49 -4.48 -5.92
CA GLY A 89 8.06 -5.67 -6.65
C GLY A 89 6.73 -5.47 -7.39
N LEU A 90 5.74 -4.88 -6.73
CA LEU A 90 4.45 -4.55 -7.33
C LEU A 90 4.60 -3.55 -8.48
N ILE A 91 5.41 -2.50 -8.30
CA ILE A 91 5.72 -1.52 -9.37
C ILE A 91 6.35 -2.22 -10.58
N ALA A 92 7.35 -3.08 -10.35
CA ALA A 92 8.01 -3.83 -11.41
C ALA A 92 7.04 -4.78 -12.15
N CYS A 93 6.21 -5.53 -11.41
CA CYS A 93 5.18 -6.40 -11.98
C CYS A 93 4.21 -5.62 -12.87
N ARG A 94 3.72 -4.47 -12.39
CA ARG A 94 2.81 -3.62 -13.17
C ARG A 94 3.44 -3.06 -14.43
N ARG A 95 4.71 -2.63 -14.37
CA ARG A 95 5.44 -2.18 -15.55
C ARG A 95 5.51 -3.31 -16.59
N ASN A 96 5.79 -4.54 -16.18
CA ASN A 96 5.85 -5.68 -17.10
C ASN A 96 4.47 -6.09 -17.65
N GLN A 97 3.40 -6.02 -16.86
CA GLN A 97 2.02 -6.28 -17.33
C GLN A 97 1.59 -5.31 -18.43
N ARG A 98 1.97 -4.03 -18.33
CA ARG A 98 1.69 -3.06 -19.40
C ARG A 98 2.26 -3.52 -20.74
N TRP A 99 3.45 -4.14 -20.75
CA TRP A 99 4.09 -4.61 -21.98
C TRP A 99 3.45 -5.90 -22.50
N ALA A 100 2.99 -6.79 -21.61
CA ALA A 100 2.28 -8.01 -22.00
C ALA A 100 0.93 -7.72 -22.68
N ASN A 101 0.21 -6.69 -22.23
CA ASN A 101 -1.11 -6.30 -22.75
C ASN A 101 -1.04 -5.39 -24.00
N THR A 102 0.15 -5.08 -24.53
CA THR A 102 0.32 -4.27 -25.76
C THR A 102 0.47 -5.14 -27.02
N LYS A 103 0.01 -6.40 -26.99
CA LYS A 103 0.01 -7.31 -28.14
C LYS A 103 -1.40 -7.48 -28.72
#